data_AF-H3S9A4-F1
#
_entry.id   AF-H3S9A4-F1
#
_cell.length_a   1.000
_cell.length_b   1.000
_cell.length_c   1.000
_cell.angle_alpha   90.00
_cell.angle_beta   90.00
_cell.angle_gamma   90.00
#
_symmetry.space_group_name_H-M   'P 1'
#
loop_
_entity.id
_entity.type
_entity.pdbx_description
1 polymer ?
#
loop_
_entity_poly.entity_id
_entity_poly.type
_entity_poly.pdbx_seq_one_letter_code
_entity_poly.pdbx_strand_id
1 'polypeptide(L)'
;MDVQYPVAQYDPHRDQSYAFVISTIDGAAVEVALKEDFLPLEFYDFLAKGRKQAMTVKDIARFDKLKLDLSKQALALPQDELLDVKRLS
;
A
#
# COMPACT_ATOMS: atom_id res chain seq x y z
N MET A 1 1.77 20.02 4.59
CA MET A 1 1.15 18.82 4.01
C MET A 1 0.46 18.12 5.15
N ASP A 2 -0.82 17.83 5.01
CA ASP A 2 -1.54 17.06 6.03
C ASP A 2 -1.03 15.62 5.97
N VAL A 3 -0.40 15.16 7.04
CA VAL A 3 0.13 13.79 7.16
C VAL A 3 -0.98 12.78 7.51
N GLN A 4 -2.19 13.27 7.82
CA GLN A 4 -3.36 12.47 8.18
C GLN A 4 -4.31 12.23 6.99
N TYR A 5 -3.97 12.76 5.81
CA TYR A 5 -4.79 12.61 4.60
C TYR A 5 -3.92 12.40 3.35
N PRO A 6 -4.16 11.32 2.57
CA PRO A 6 -5.23 10.33 2.71
C PRO A 6 -5.02 9.36 3.89
N VAL A 7 -6.10 8.77 4.41
CA VAL A 7 -6.08 7.70 5.43
C VAL A 7 -5.67 6.40 4.75
N ALA A 8 -4.39 6.30 4.38
CA ALA A 8 -3.86 5.19 3.62
C ALA A 8 -2.55 4.68 4.21
N GLN A 9 -2.13 3.50 3.75
CA GLN A 9 -0.91 2.81 4.16
C GLN A 9 0.28 3.75 4.32
N TYR A 10 0.73 3.86 5.56
CA TYR A 10 1.86 4.68 5.99
C TYR A 10 3.18 3.94 5.76
N ASP A 11 4.09 4.50 4.95
CA ASP A 11 5.48 4.02 4.89
C ASP A 11 6.24 4.55 6.12
N PRO A 12 6.66 3.71 7.08
CA PRO A 12 7.37 4.19 8.27
C PRO A 12 8.73 4.83 7.97
N HIS A 13 9.26 4.64 6.75
CA HIS A 13 10.50 5.28 6.30
C HIS A 13 10.25 6.58 5.54
N ARG A 14 8.99 6.99 5.35
CA ARG A 14 8.62 8.24 4.67
C ARG A 14 7.21 8.66 5.07
N ASP A 15 7.05 9.88 5.58
CA ASP A 15 5.74 10.46 5.94
C ASP A 15 4.83 10.71 4.72
N GLN A 16 4.37 9.64 4.08
CA GLN A 16 3.49 9.60 2.92
C GLN A 16 2.58 8.39 3.00
N SER A 17 1.32 8.63 2.66
CA SER A 17 0.28 7.63 2.48
C SER A 17 -0.20 7.66 1.02
N TYR A 18 -0.71 6.53 0.52
CA TYR A 18 -1.18 6.39 -0.86
C TYR A 18 -2.59 5.81 -0.92
N ALA A 19 -3.56 6.63 -1.31
CA ALA A 19 -4.90 6.16 -1.68
C ALA A 19 -5.16 6.39 -3.17
N PHE A 20 -6.07 5.59 -3.72
CA PHE A 20 -6.62 5.81 -5.05
C PHE A 20 -7.94 6.56 -4.91
N VAL A 21 -8.05 7.71 -5.56
CA VAL A 21 -9.34 8.41 -5.70
C VAL A 21 -9.92 8.09 -7.06
N ILE A 22 -11.11 7.48 -7.08
CA ILE A 22 -11.83 7.10 -8.28
C ILE A 22 -13.10 7.96 -8.36
N SER A 23 -13.24 8.74 -9.43
CA SER A 23 -14.36 9.68 -9.61
C SER A 23 -15.16 9.40 -10.88
N THR A 24 -16.47 9.66 -10.84
CA THR A 24 -17.34 9.69 -12.02
C THR A 24 -17.39 11.10 -12.62
N ILE A 25 -17.84 11.18 -13.88
CA ILE A 25 -17.99 12.47 -14.58
C ILE A 25 -19.01 13.40 -13.90
N ASP A 26 -19.98 12.82 -13.18
CA ASP A 26 -21.02 13.55 -12.45
C ASP A 26 -20.55 14.03 -11.07
N GLY A 27 -19.27 13.84 -10.72
CA GLY A 27 -18.66 14.37 -9.50
C GLY A 27 -18.74 13.46 -8.27
N ALA A 28 -19.32 12.26 -8.37
CA ALA A 28 -19.23 11.28 -7.28
C ALA A 28 -17.81 10.72 -7.21
N ALA A 29 -17.23 10.62 -6.01
CA ALA A 29 -15.89 10.05 -5.83
C ALA A 29 -15.81 9.11 -4.64
N VAL A 30 -14.90 8.14 -4.73
CA VAL A 30 -14.51 7.24 -3.65
C VAL A 30 -13.00 7.26 -3.49
N GLU A 31 -12.55 7.29 -2.25
CA GLU A 31 -11.18 7.01 -1.85
C GLU A 31 -11.08 5.51 -1.52
N VAL A 32 -10.07 4.85 -2.09
CA VAL A 32 -9.78 3.43 -1.90
C VAL A 32 -8.35 3.30 -1.41
N ALA A 33 -8.17 2.66 -0.25
CA ALA A 33 -6.87 2.38 0.34
C ALA A 33 -6.75 0.90 0.71
N LEU A 34 -5.53 0.37 0.74
CA LEU A 34 -5.25 -0.90 1.41
C LEU A 34 -5.34 -0.70 2.92
N LYS A 35 -5.86 -1.70 3.65
CA LYS A 35 -5.84 -1.67 5.11
C LYS A 35 -4.41 -1.52 5.64
N GLU A 36 -4.28 -0.79 6.75
CA GLU A 36 -3.00 -0.41 7.34
C GLU A 36 -2.10 -1.61 7.69
N ASP A 37 -2.69 -2.73 8.08
CA ASP A 37 -2.01 -3.94 8.52
C ASP A 37 -1.72 -4.96 7.40
N PHE A 38 -2.15 -4.69 6.17
CA PHE A 38 -1.97 -5.63 5.07
C PHE A 38 -0.51 -5.77 4.61
N LEU A 39 0.24 -4.67 4.52
CA LEU A 39 1.66 -4.70 4.14
C LEU A 39 2.54 -4.77 5.39
N PRO A 40 3.39 -5.81 5.53
CA PRO A 40 4.28 -5.94 6.69
C PRO A 40 5.43 -4.93 6.64
N LEU A 41 5.99 -4.58 7.80
CA LEU A 41 7.16 -3.68 7.93
C LEU A 41 8.33 -4.07 7.01
N GLU A 42 8.56 -5.37 6.84
CA GLU A 42 9.61 -5.90 5.96
C GLU A 42 9.46 -5.43 4.50
N PHE A 43 8.23 -5.25 4.02
CA PHE A 43 7.98 -4.71 2.69
C PHE A 43 8.55 -3.29 2.55
N TYR A 44 8.32 -2.45 3.55
CA TYR A 44 8.81 -1.07 3.58
C TYR A 44 10.34 -1.01 3.76
N ASP A 45 10.93 -1.93 4.51
CA ASP A 45 12.38 -2.06 4.63
C ASP A 45 13.04 -2.33 3.27
N PHE A 46 12.45 -3.22 2.45
CA PHE A 46 12.94 -3.46 1.10
C PHE A 46 12.78 -2.25 0.18
N LEU A 47 11.65 -1.53 0.26
CA LEU A 47 11.49 -0.28 -0.49
C LEU A 47 12.54 0.76 -0.08
N ALA A 48 12.80 0.92 1.22
CA ALA A 48 13.82 1.83 1.73
C ALA A 48 15.22 1.45 1.23
N LYS A 49 15.57 0.15 1.24
CA LYS A 49 16.82 -0.35 0.64
C LYS A 49 16.90 -0.10 -0.86
N GLY A 50 15.81 -0.33 -1.59
CA GLY A 50 15.72 -0.09 -3.04
C GLY A 50 15.97 1.37 -3.41
N ARG A 51 15.36 2.31 -2.68
CA ARG A 51 15.57 3.76 -2.85
C ARG A 51 17.03 4.17 -2.63
N LYS A 52 17.73 3.48 -1.72
CA LYS A 52 19.16 3.69 -1.42
C LYS A 52 20.10 2.89 -2.34
N GLN A 53 19.56 2.17 -3.34
CA GLN A 53 20.32 1.26 -4.21
C GLN A 53 21.17 0.23 -3.43
N ALA A 54 20.69 -0.18 -2.24
CA ALA A 54 21.41 -1.03 -1.31
C ALA A 54 20.90 -2.49 -1.27
N MET A 55 20.06 -2.89 -2.23
CA MET A 55 19.54 -4.26 -2.29
C MET A 55 20.62 -5.23 -2.77
N THR A 56 20.85 -6.29 -2.00
CA THR A 56 21.64 -7.44 -2.44
C THR A 56 20.79 -8.36 -3.32
N VAL A 57 21.43 -9.30 -4.03
CA VAL A 57 20.73 -10.36 -4.79
C VAL A 57 19.79 -11.17 -3.88
N LYS A 58 20.20 -11.41 -2.63
CA LYS A 58 19.37 -12.12 -1.65
C LYS A 58 18.16 -11.28 -1.21
N ASP A 59 18.34 -9.97 -1.04
CA ASP A 59 17.22 -9.06 -0.74
C ASP A 59 16.20 -9.06 -1.89
N ILE A 60 16.66 -8.98 -3.14
CA ILE A 60 15.79 -9.00 -4.32
C ILE A 60 14.96 -10.29 -4.36
N ALA A 61 15.60 -11.45 -4.24
CA ALA A 61 14.90 -12.74 -4.25
C ALA A 61 13.87 -12.86 -3.11
N ARG A 62 14.21 -12.36 -1.91
CA ARG A 62 13.29 -12.35 -0.76
C ARG A 62 12.13 -11.40 -0.98
N PHE A 63 12.39 -10.22 -1.54
CA PHE A 63 11.36 -9.23 -1.81
C PHE A 63 10.40 -9.68 -2.92
N ASP A 64 10.90 -10.33 -3.97
CA ASP A 64 10.07 -10.89 -5.03
C ASP A 64 9.16 -12.00 -4.51
N LYS A 65 9.69 -12.88 -3.65
CA LYS A 65 8.88 -13.88 -2.95
C LYS A 65 7.80 -13.22 -2.08
N LEU A 66 8.16 -12.21 -1.29
CA LEU A 66 7.23 -11.47 -0.44
C LEU A 66 6.09 -10.84 -1.26
N LYS A 67 6.40 -10.17 -2.37
CA LYS A 67 5.40 -9.59 -3.27
C LYS A 67 4.44 -10.64 -3.83
N LEU A 68 4.97 -11.78 -4.25
CA LEU A 68 4.15 -12.87 -4.76
C LEU A 68 3.21 -13.43 -3.69
N ASP A 69 3.72 -13.65 -2.47
CA ASP A 69 2.94 -14.18 -1.36
C ASP A 69 1.83 -13.18 -0.94
N LEU A 70 2.15 -11.88 -0.85
CA LEU A 70 1.17 -10.82 -0.61
C LEU A 70 0.12 -10.74 -1.71
N SER A 71 0.51 -10.89 -2.97
CA SER A 71 -0.44 -10.87 -4.10
C SER A 71 -1.41 -12.05 -4.05
N LYS A 72 -0.93 -13.24 -3.67
CA LYS A 72 -1.79 -14.42 -3.46
C LYS A 72 -2.74 -14.22 -2.29
N GLN A 73 -2.28 -13.62 -1.20
CA GLN A 73 -3.11 -13.28 -0.05
C GLN A 73 -4.20 -12.27 -0.44
N ALA A 74 -3.84 -11.20 -1.16
CA ALA A 74 -4.80 -10.21 -1.66
C ALA A 74 -5.89 -10.85 -2.54
N LEU A 75 -5.53 -11.81 -3.39
CA LEU A 75 -6.49 -12.54 -4.23
C LEU A 75 -7.41 -13.47 -3.44
N ALA A 76 -7.00 -13.92 -2.25
CA ALA A 76 -7.77 -14.83 -1.41
C ALA A 76 -8.68 -14.10 -0.41
N LEU A 77 -8.40 -12.83 -0.11
CA LEU A 77 -9.16 -12.03 0.85
C LEU A 77 -10.44 -11.44 0.23
N PRO A 78 -11.54 -11.39 0.98
CA PRO A 78 -12.69 -10.53 0.66
C PRO A 78 -12.26 -9.07 0.53
N GLN A 79 -12.98 -8.32 -0.33
CA GLN A 79 -12.63 -6.93 -0.62
C GLN A 79 -12.67 -6.03 0.61
N ASP A 80 -13.65 -6.22 1.49
CA ASP A 80 -13.85 -5.46 2.73
C ASP A 80 -12.82 -5.78 3.82
N GLU A 81 -12.17 -6.94 3.73
CA GLU A 81 -11.02 -7.30 4.56
C GLU A 81 -9.70 -6.73 3.99
N LEU A 82 -9.61 -6.48 2.69
CA LEU A 82 -8.40 -5.97 2.04
C LEU A 82 -8.34 -4.45 1.94
N LEU A 83 -9.49 -3.81 1.69
CA LEU A 83 -9.58 -2.41 1.30
C LEU A 83 -10.47 -1.61 2.25
N ASP A 84 -10.05 -0.38 2.52
CA ASP A 84 -10.90 0.66 3.06
C ASP A 84 -11.43 1.52 1.91
N VAL A 85 -12.75 1.61 1.81
CA VAL A 85 -13.44 2.39 0.76
C VAL A 85 -14.30 3.46 1.41
N LYS A 86 -13.94 4.72 1.17
CA LYS A 86 -14.64 5.89 1.73
C LYS A 86 -15.24 6.72 0.61
N ARG A 87 -16.54 7.00 0.69
CA ARG A 87 -17.18 7.94 -0.22
C ARG A 87 -16.73 9.36 0.11
N LEU A 88 -16.34 10.11 -0.91
CA LEU A 88 -16.05 11.53 -0.81
C LEU A 88 -17.32 12.30 -1.16
N SER A 89 -17.75 13.18 -0.25
CA SER A 89 -18.96 14.00 -0.33
C SER A 89 -18.62 15.48 -0.34
#